data_AF-A0AA96T8B8-F1
#
_entry.id   AF-A0AA96T8B8-F1
#
_cell.length_a   1.000
_cell.length_b   1.000
_cell.length_c   1.000
_cell.angle_alpha   90.00
_cell.angle_beta   90.00
_cell.angle_gamma   90.00
#
_symmetry.space_group_name_H-M   'P 1'
#
loop_
_entity.id
_entity.type
_entity.pdbx_description
1 polymer ?
#
loop_
_entity_poly.entity_id
_entity_poly.type
_entity_poly.pdbx_seq_one_letter_code
_entity_poly.pdbx_strand_id
1 'polypeptide(L)'
;MKKQLALYAPDMVICCGTEGAFVDACFPDKKIEWQMTTRGVWYFRDRGMPVISFSHPAARVKDCYLYYALLDAVREIYQLENRKQ
;
A
#
# COMPACT_ATOMS: atom_id res chain seq x y z
N MET A 1 1.31 -8.67 -14.08
CA MET A 1 1.60 -7.73 -12.98
C MET A 1 3.06 -7.26 -12.94
N LYS A 2 4.07 -8.12 -12.70
CA LYS A 2 5.51 -7.70 -12.67
C LYS A 2 5.95 -6.78 -13.83
N LYS A 3 5.56 -7.10 -15.06
CA LYS A 3 5.85 -6.27 -16.25
C LYS A 3 5.26 -4.86 -16.16
N GLN A 4 4.08 -4.70 -15.58
CA GLN A 4 3.44 -3.39 -15.40
C GLN A 4 4.19 -2.58 -14.34
N LEU A 5 4.59 -3.20 -13.23
CA LEU A 5 5.36 -2.53 -12.19
C LEU A 5 6.69 -1.99 -12.72
N ALA A 6 7.39 -2.79 -13.55
CA ALA A 6 8.64 -2.37 -14.19
C ALA A 6 8.44 -1.28 -15.25
N LEU A 7 7.33 -1.30 -16.00
CA LEU A 7 7.04 -0.33 -17.04
C LEU A 7 6.67 1.06 -16.48
N TYR A 8 5.79 1.08 -15.48
CA TYR A 8 5.28 2.34 -14.91
C TYR A 8 6.18 2.93 -13.84
N ALA A 9 7.05 2.12 -13.22
CA ALA A 9 7.95 2.52 -12.13
C ALA A 9 7.25 3.44 -11.10
N PRO A 10 6.16 2.97 -10.47
CA PRO A 10 5.33 3.83 -9.65
C PRO A 10 6.04 4.25 -8.36
N ASP A 11 5.76 5.46 -7.88
CA ASP A 11 6.21 5.93 -6.58
C ASP A 11 5.45 5.27 -5.42
N MET A 12 4.23 4.76 -5.67
CA MET A 12 3.38 4.10 -4.69
C MET A 12 2.42 3.12 -5.38
N VAL A 13 2.10 2.02 -4.69
CA VAL A 13 1.10 1.04 -5.13
C VAL A 13 -0.03 0.94 -4.10
N ILE A 14 -1.28 1.00 -4.56
CA ILE A 14 -2.46 0.79 -3.71
C ILE A 14 -3.17 -0.46 -4.19
N CYS A 15 -3.22 -1.48 -3.33
CA CYS A 15 -3.90 -2.74 -3.57
C CYS A 15 -5.32 -2.66 -2.99
N CYS A 16 -6.32 -2.60 -3.87
CA CYS A 16 -7.74 -2.51 -3.53
C CYS A 16 -8.34 -3.89 -3.17
N GLY A 17 -7.84 -4.53 -2.10
CA GLY A 17 -8.25 -5.89 -1.69
C GLY A 17 -7.65 -7.03 -2.52
N THR A 18 -6.52 -6.76 -3.19
CA THR A 18 -5.79 -7.71 -4.05
C THR A 18 -4.32 -7.83 -3.67
N GLU A 19 -3.98 -7.43 -2.45
CA GLU A 19 -2.62 -7.40 -1.92
C GLU A 19 -1.96 -8.78 -1.92
N GLY A 20 -2.69 -9.85 -1.58
CA GLY A 20 -2.13 -11.21 -1.59
C GLY A 20 -1.70 -11.63 -2.99
N ALA A 21 -2.61 -11.52 -3.97
CA ALA A 21 -2.31 -11.82 -5.36
C ALA A 21 -1.21 -10.92 -5.94
N PHE A 22 -1.14 -9.66 -5.52
CA PHE A 22 -0.06 -8.75 -5.90
C PHE A 22 1.29 -9.20 -5.32
N VAL A 23 1.35 -9.55 -4.03
CA VAL A 23 2.55 -10.03 -3.36
C VAL A 23 3.03 -11.33 -3.98
N ASP A 24 2.16 -12.31 -4.19
CA ASP A 24 2.52 -13.59 -4.80
C ASP A 24 3.08 -13.39 -6.22
N ALA A 25 2.45 -12.50 -7.00
CA ALA A 25 2.87 -12.24 -8.37
C ALA A 25 4.19 -11.44 -8.45
N CYS A 26 4.38 -10.45 -7.59
CA CYS A 26 5.49 -9.48 -7.66
C CYS A 26 6.68 -9.85 -6.78
N PHE A 27 6.46 -10.54 -5.66
CA PHE A 27 7.43 -10.83 -4.60
C PHE A 27 7.42 -12.29 -4.13
N PRO A 28 7.47 -13.29 -5.04
CA PRO A 28 7.28 -14.70 -4.69
C PRO A 28 8.30 -15.25 -3.68
N ASP A 29 9.53 -14.73 -3.67
CA ASP A 29 10.63 -15.22 -2.83
C ASP A 29 10.96 -14.27 -1.67
N LYS A 30 10.09 -13.30 -1.40
CA LYS A 30 10.32 -12.29 -0.35
C LYS A 30 9.33 -12.48 0.79
N LYS A 31 9.87 -12.56 2.01
CA LYS A 31 9.06 -12.41 3.22
C LYS A 31 8.72 -10.94 3.41
N ILE A 32 7.46 -10.60 3.21
CA ILE A 32 6.97 -9.23 3.36
C ILE A 32 6.68 -8.94 4.83
N GLU A 33 7.35 -7.92 5.36
CA GLU A 33 7.06 -7.38 6.70
C GLU A 33 6.03 -6.27 6.59
N TRP A 34 4.78 -6.62 6.93
CA TRP A 34 3.68 -5.69 6.97
C TRP A 34 3.77 -4.79 8.22
N GLN A 35 3.55 -3.51 7.99
CA GLN A 35 3.41 -2.46 8.99
C GLN A 35 1.98 -1.92 8.95
N MET A 36 1.54 -1.36 10.06
CA MET A 36 0.19 -0.81 10.18
C MET A 36 0.30 0.66 10.53
N THR A 37 -0.48 1.50 9.85
CA THR A 37 -0.62 2.91 10.22
C THR A 37 -1.41 3.06 11.51
N THR A 38 -1.37 4.24 12.12
CA THR A 38 -2.11 4.56 13.35
C THR A 38 -3.62 4.33 13.21
N ARG A 39 -4.16 4.48 11.98
CA ARG A 39 -5.58 4.23 11.68
C ARG A 39 -5.90 2.84 11.16
N GLY A 40 -4.93 1.92 11.21
CA GLY A 40 -5.16 0.52 10.90
C GLY A 40 -5.10 0.14 9.43
N VAL A 41 -4.44 0.94 8.58
CA VAL A 41 -4.18 0.59 7.19
C VAL A 41 -2.86 -0.15 7.10
N TRP A 42 -2.87 -1.33 6.47
CA TRP A 42 -1.69 -2.15 6.30
C TRP A 42 -0.87 -1.69 5.09
N TYR A 43 0.45 -1.66 5.24
CA TYR A 43 1.37 -1.34 4.15
C TYR A 43 2.72 -2.01 4.38
N PHE A 44 3.53 -2.11 3.33
CA PHE A 44 4.96 -2.40 3.45
C PHE A 44 5.73 -1.49 2.49
N ARG A 45 7.06 -1.52 2.58
CA ARG A 45 7.94 -0.77 1.68
C ARG A 45 8.85 -1.74 0.93
N ASP A 46 8.93 -1.58 -0.38
CA ASP A 46 9.94 -2.22 -1.20
C ASP A 46 10.84 -1.16 -1.82
N ARG A 47 12.13 -1.14 -1.44
CA ARG A 47 13.12 -0.17 -1.97
C ARG A 47 12.66 1.30 -1.92
N GLY A 48 11.96 1.67 -0.86
CA GLY A 48 11.41 3.02 -0.66
C GLY A 48 9.95 3.15 -1.10
N MET A 49 9.51 2.43 -2.14
CA MET A 49 8.15 2.45 -2.66
C MET A 49 7.15 1.81 -1.67
N PRO A 50 6.18 2.57 -1.13
CA PRO A 50 5.11 1.99 -0.32
C PRO A 50 4.11 1.19 -1.16
N VAL A 51 3.73 0.03 -0.64
CA VAL A 51 2.63 -0.80 -1.13
C VAL A 51 1.57 -0.86 -0.04
N ILE A 52 0.38 -0.33 -0.31
CA ILE A 52 -0.70 -0.16 0.65
C ILE A 52 -1.79 -1.19 0.39
N SER A 53 -2.16 -1.98 1.40
CA SER A 53 -3.37 -2.81 1.36
C SER A 53 -4.56 -1.98 1.83
N PHE A 54 -5.49 -1.70 0.93
CA PHE A 54 -6.66 -0.88 1.21
C PHE A 54 -7.94 -1.48 0.65
N SER A 55 -9.08 -1.08 1.20
CA SER A 55 -10.38 -1.56 0.74
C SER A 55 -10.67 -1.13 -0.70
N HIS A 56 -11.30 -2.03 -1.45
CA HIS A 56 -11.79 -1.71 -2.79
C HIS A 56 -12.82 -0.57 -2.75
N PRO A 57 -12.85 0.36 -3.73
CA PRO A 57 -13.83 1.45 -3.73
C PRO A 57 -15.30 0.98 -3.71
N ALA A 58 -15.58 -0.18 -4.29
CA ALA A 58 -16.90 -0.82 -4.25
C ALA A 58 -17.16 -1.70 -3.00
N ALA A 59 -16.26 -1.72 -2.02
CA ALA A 59 -16.48 -2.43 -0.78
C ALA A 59 -17.63 -1.76 0.00
N ARG A 60 -18.44 -2.57 0.68
CA ARG A 60 -19.56 -2.09 1.52
C ARG A 60 -19.07 -1.52 2.85
N VAL A 61 -18.27 -0.48 2.78
CA VAL A 61 -17.72 0.28 3.92
C VAL A 61 -18.22 1.72 3.86
N LYS A 62 -18.04 2.49 4.94
CA LYS A 62 -18.45 3.89 4.94
C LYS A 62 -17.61 4.69 3.95
N ASP A 63 -18.23 5.61 3.21
CA ASP A 63 -17.50 6.48 2.28
C ASP A 63 -16.40 7.28 2.98
N CYS A 64 -16.67 7.77 4.19
CA CYS A 64 -15.68 8.48 4.99
C CYS A 64 -14.43 7.64 5.27
N TYR A 65 -14.58 6.33 5.42
CA TYR A 65 -13.42 5.44 5.55
C TYR A 65 -12.62 5.39 4.25
N LEU A 66 -13.26 5.21 3.09
CA LEU A 66 -12.56 5.13 1.80
C LEU A 66 -11.71 6.37 1.52
N TYR A 67 -12.21 7.56 1.85
CA TYR A 67 -11.49 8.80 1.61
C TYR A 67 -10.50 9.13 2.72
N TYR A 68 -10.97 9.25 3.97
CA TYR A 68 -10.13 9.78 5.04
C TYR A 68 -9.10 8.76 5.55
N ALA A 69 -9.43 7.47 5.58
CA ALA A 69 -8.47 6.48 6.05
C ALA A 69 -7.31 6.32 5.07
N LEU A 70 -7.57 6.35 3.76
CA LEU A 70 -6.51 6.30 2.75
C LEU A 70 -5.66 7.57 2.77
N LEU A 71 -6.30 8.75 2.81
CA LEU A 71 -5.59 10.03 2.86
C LEU A 71 -4.66 10.12 4.06
N ASP A 72 -5.15 9.76 5.24
CA ASP A 72 -4.37 9.79 6.47
C ASP A 72 -3.26 8.74 6.46
N ALA A 73 -3.51 7.54 5.91
CA ALA A 73 -2.49 6.52 5.74
C ALA A 73 -1.35 6.99 4.82
N VAL A 74 -1.68 7.56 3.66
CA VAL A 74 -0.68 8.09 2.72
C VAL A 74 0.14 9.18 3.40
N ARG A 75 -0.50 10.14 4.08
CA ARG A 75 0.21 11.21 4.81
C ARG A 75 1.16 10.67 5.87
N GLU A 76 0.72 9.71 6.68
CA GLU A 76 1.54 9.11 7.72
C GLU A 76 2.76 8.39 7.12
N ILE A 77 2.54 7.60 6.06
CA ILE A 77 3.62 6.86 5.37
C ILE A 77 4.68 7.80 4.81
N TYR A 78 4.30 8.89 4.17
CA TYR A 78 5.24 9.89 3.64
C TYR A 78 5.96 10.67 4.75
N GLN A 79 5.29 11.00 5.85
CA GLN A 79 5.95 11.65 6.99
C GLN A 79 7.01 10.76 7.64
N LEU A 80 6.76 9.45 7.70
CA LEU A 80 7.73 8.48 8.22
C LEU A 80 8.96 8.34 7.31
N GLU A 81 8.84 8.64 6.02
CA GLU A 81 9.97 8.69 5.09
C GLU A 81 10.91 9.85 5.38
N ASN A 82 10.33 11.05 5.48
CA ASN A 82 11.08 12.29 5.69
C ASN A 82 11.80 12.34 7.04
N ARG A 83 11.40 11.51 8.00
CA ARG A 83 12.07 11.38 9.31
C ARG A 83 13.27 10.43 9.29
N LYS A 84 13.45 9.64 8.24
CA LYS A 84 14.55 8.66 8.10
C LYS A 84 15.72 9.15 7.22
N GLN A 85 15.54 10.28 6.52
CA GLN A 85 16.62 11.03 5.85
C GLN A 85 17.26 12.00 6.84
#